data_AF-A0A412XV40-F1
#
_entry.id   AF-A0A412XV40-F1
#
_cell.length_a   1.000
_cell.length_b   1.000
_cell.length_c   1.000
_cell.angle_alpha   90.00
_cell.angle_beta   90.00
_cell.angle_gamma   90.00
#
_symmetry.space_group_name_H-M   'P 1'
#
loop_
_entity.id
_entity.type
_entity.pdbx_description
1 polymer ?
#
loop_
_entity_poly.entity_id
_entity_poly.type
_entity_poly.pdbx_seq_one_letter_code
_entity_poly.pdbx_strand_id
1 'polypeptide(L)'
;MSKQESIKDIIKSYLDERARTDELFAKSYAKKNKSIDECCTYIFGEALKNSTAFASNAQGCMMDNDVVYGMAVHYYDEDDIKVNKLPSNVRTSASTTTPAKPVKLTEEDEKKAREEAIKRLTEEQYAMLKKKPSRSKKEVTEVEQMSLF
;
A
#
# COMPACT_ATOMS: atom_id res chain seq x y z
N MET A 1 20.29 7.60 -23.89
CA MET A 1 19.09 8.27 -23.33
C MET A 1 18.03 7.20 -23.16
N SER A 2 17.74 6.80 -21.93
CA SER A 2 16.68 5.82 -21.67
C SER A 2 15.35 6.46 -22.02
N LYS A 3 14.66 5.94 -23.04
CA LYS A 3 13.32 6.37 -23.40
C LYS A 3 12.42 6.04 -22.21
N GLN A 4 11.99 7.04 -21.44
CA GLN A 4 10.97 6.82 -20.42
C GLN A 4 9.71 6.42 -21.17
N GLU A 5 9.38 5.13 -21.12
CA GLU A 5 8.14 4.64 -21.70
C GLU A 5 6.98 5.24 -20.93
N SER A 6 5.99 5.75 -21.66
CA SER A 6 4.80 6.28 -21.02
C SER A 6 4.05 5.12 -20.36
N ILE A 7 3.37 5.38 -19.24
CA ILE A 7 2.51 4.36 -18.61
C ILE A 7 1.51 3.78 -19.62
N LYS A 8 1.03 4.62 -20.55
CA LYS A 8 0.17 4.19 -21.65
C LYS A 8 0.82 3.10 -22.51
N ASP A 9 2.08 3.26 -22.88
CA ASP A 9 2.81 2.28 -23.69
C ASP A 9 3.02 0.97 -22.93
N ILE A 10 3.34 1.08 -21.63
CA ILE A 10 3.54 -0.09 -20.74
C ILE A 10 2.24 -0.89 -20.61
N ILE A 11 1.13 -0.22 -20.29
CA ILE A 11 -0.19 -0.88 -20.20
C ILE A 11 -0.56 -1.51 -21.55
N LYS A 12 -0.35 -0.79 -22.65
CA LYS A 12 -0.64 -1.30 -23.98
C LYS A 12 0.16 -2.57 -24.29
N SER A 13 1.46 -2.59 -24.01
CA SER A 13 2.31 -3.76 -24.26
C SER A 13 1.80 -4.98 -23.49
N TYR A 14 1.44 -4.79 -22.22
CA TYR A 14 0.89 -5.85 -21.38
C TYR A 14 -0.44 -6.40 -21.95
N LEU A 15 -1.36 -5.51 -22.35
CA LEU A 15 -2.65 -5.92 -22.92
C LEU A 15 -2.49 -6.62 -24.27
N ASP A 16 -1.54 -6.17 -25.10
CA ASP A 16 -1.22 -6.79 -26.39
C ASP A 16 -0.67 -8.22 -26.19
N GLU A 17 0.21 -8.43 -25.20
CA GLU A 17 0.68 -9.77 -24.83
C GLU A 17 -0.45 -10.65 -24.32
N ARG A 18 -1.30 -10.11 -23.44
CA ARG A 18 -2.47 -10.81 -22.91
C ARG A 18 -3.41 -11.26 -24.03
N ALA A 19 -3.73 -10.37 -24.97
CA ALA A 19 -4.57 -10.68 -26.13
C ALA A 19 -3.98 -11.74 -27.06
N ARG A 20 -2.65 -11.92 -27.09
CA ARG A 20 -2.03 -13.04 -27.83
C ARG A 20 -2.22 -14.38 -27.12
N THR A 21 -2.20 -14.38 -25.79
CA THR A 21 -2.31 -15.60 -24.99
C THR A 21 -3.76 -16.00 -24.69
N ASP A 22 -4.67 -15.04 -24.63
CA ASP A 22 -6.05 -15.20 -24.21
C ASP A 22 -7.00 -14.75 -25.33
N GLU A 23 -7.55 -15.72 -26.05
CA GLU A 23 -8.43 -15.48 -27.20
C GLU A 23 -9.76 -14.82 -26.81
N LEU A 24 -10.26 -15.06 -25.59
CA LEU A 24 -11.48 -14.42 -25.10
C LEU A 24 -11.21 -12.95 -24.83
N PHE A 25 -10.08 -12.66 -24.18
CA PHE A 25 -9.62 -11.29 -23.98
C PHE A 25 -9.36 -10.58 -25.31
N ALA A 26 -8.79 -11.26 -26.31
CA ALA A 26 -8.55 -10.67 -27.64
C ALA A 26 -9.83 -10.12 -28.30
N LYS A 27 -10.96 -10.83 -28.15
CA LYS A 27 -12.27 -10.37 -28.65
C LYS A 27 -12.73 -9.11 -27.92
N SER A 28 -12.55 -9.06 -26.61
CA SER A 28 -12.85 -7.89 -25.79
C SER A 28 -11.94 -6.70 -26.11
N TYR A 29 -10.65 -6.95 -26.35
CA TYR A 29 -9.66 -5.92 -26.67
C TYR A 29 -9.85 -5.31 -28.06
N ALA A 30 -10.36 -6.08 -29.02
CA ALA A 30 -10.68 -5.61 -30.38
C ALA A 30 -11.96 -4.76 -30.47
N LYS A 31 -12.70 -4.58 -29.37
CA LYS A 31 -13.93 -3.78 -29.32
C LYS A 31 -13.65 -2.30 -29.64
N LYS A 32 -14.30 -1.76 -30.68
CA LYS A 32 -14.10 -0.37 -31.15
C LYS A 32 -14.57 0.70 -30.15
N ASN A 33 -15.44 0.34 -29.21
CA ASN A 33 -15.94 1.21 -28.14
C ASN A 33 -15.00 1.30 -26.93
N LYS A 34 -13.81 0.71 -26.98
CA LYS A 34 -12.83 0.74 -25.90
C LYS A 34 -11.52 1.34 -26.42
N SER A 35 -11.04 2.40 -25.77
CA SER A 35 -9.74 3.02 -26.06
C SER A 35 -8.75 2.84 -24.91
N ILE A 36 -7.48 2.67 -25.25
CA ILE A 36 -6.38 2.66 -24.28
C ILE A 36 -6.29 3.98 -23.50
N ASP A 37 -6.68 5.11 -24.12
CA ASP A 37 -6.71 6.42 -23.46
C ASP A 37 -7.80 6.48 -22.38
N GLU A 38 -8.96 5.89 -22.64
CA GLU A 38 -10.05 5.80 -21.67
C GLU A 38 -9.71 4.81 -20.56
N CYS A 39 -9.05 3.69 -20.89
CA CYS A 39 -8.50 2.77 -19.91
C CYS A 39 -7.54 3.49 -18.95
N CYS A 40 -6.59 4.26 -19.48
CA CYS A 40 -5.67 5.05 -18.66
C CYS A 40 -6.43 6.08 -17.81
N THR A 41 -7.43 6.76 -18.38
CA THR A 41 -8.26 7.74 -17.65
C THR A 41 -9.03 7.09 -16.52
N TYR A 42 -9.60 5.91 -16.73
CA TYR A 42 -10.27 5.11 -15.71
C TYR A 42 -9.30 4.76 -14.58
N ILE A 43 -8.12 4.24 -14.92
CA ILE A 43 -7.10 3.86 -13.94
C ILE A 43 -6.66 5.06 -13.09
N PHE A 44 -6.38 6.20 -13.73
CA PHE A 44 -6.02 7.42 -13.01
C PHE A 44 -7.19 7.98 -12.19
N GLY A 45 -8.42 7.84 -12.68
CA GLY A 45 -9.63 8.23 -11.97
C GLY A 45 -9.81 7.46 -10.67
N GLU A 46 -9.65 6.13 -10.71
CA GLU A 46 -9.73 5.32 -9.50
C GLU A 46 -8.55 5.52 -8.57
N ALA A 47 -7.33 5.69 -9.11
CA ALA A 47 -6.18 6.04 -8.32
C ALA A 47 -6.38 7.39 -7.60
N LEU A 48 -7.03 8.36 -8.25
CA LEU A 48 -7.34 9.66 -7.65
C LEU A 48 -8.45 9.57 -6.59
N LYS A 49 -9.49 8.76 -6.81
CA LYS A 49 -10.54 8.56 -5.78
C LYS A 49 -10.00 7.95 -4.50
N ASN A 50 -9.05 7.02 -4.63
CA ASN A 50 -8.37 6.38 -3.52
C ASN A 50 -7.07 7.10 -3.13
N SER A 51 -6.82 8.28 -3.69
CA SER A 51 -5.60 9.02 -3.41
C SER A 51 -5.61 9.58 -2.00
N THR A 52 -4.44 9.57 -1.38
CA THR A 52 -4.22 10.23 -0.10
C THR A 52 -3.55 11.57 -0.34
N ALA A 53 -3.96 12.59 0.41
CA ALA A 53 -3.27 13.88 0.39
C ALA A 53 -1.85 13.68 0.93
N PHE A 54 -0.85 13.90 0.09
CA PHE A 54 0.56 13.84 0.48
C PHE A 54 1.09 15.22 0.87
N ALA A 55 0.53 16.28 0.28
CA ALA A 55 0.76 17.67 0.65
C ALA A 55 -0.51 18.50 0.45
N SER A 56 -0.51 19.76 0.91
CA SER A 56 -1.65 20.68 0.81
C SER A 56 -2.18 20.89 -0.62
N ASN A 57 -1.37 20.59 -1.64
CA ASN A 57 -1.71 20.72 -3.06
C ASN A 57 -1.34 19.48 -3.90
N ALA A 58 -1.05 18.35 -3.26
CA ALA A 58 -0.63 17.13 -3.96
C ALA A 58 -1.34 15.91 -3.39
N GLN A 59 -2.08 15.22 -4.25
CA GLN A 59 -2.67 13.92 -3.97
C GLN A 59 -1.92 12.85 -4.75
N GLY A 60 -1.67 11.72 -4.10
CA GLY A 60 -0.95 10.60 -4.69
C GLY A 60 -1.58 9.27 -4.27
N CYS A 61 -1.35 8.26 -5.09
CA CYS A 61 -1.74 6.89 -4.81
C CYS A 61 -0.56 5.99 -5.22
N MET A 62 -0.19 5.08 -4.33
CA MET A 62 0.78 4.04 -4.65
C MET A 62 -0.01 2.83 -5.17
N MET A 63 0.16 2.54 -6.46
CA MET A 63 -0.41 1.36 -7.11
C MET A 63 0.73 0.52 -7.68
N ASP A 64 0.69 -0.77 -7.39
CA ASP A 64 1.61 -1.72 -8.01
C ASP A 64 1.23 -1.97 -9.46
N ASN A 65 2.21 -2.40 -10.27
CA ASN A 65 1.99 -2.68 -11.69
C ASN A 65 0.89 -3.74 -11.89
N ASP A 66 0.85 -4.77 -11.06
CA ASP A 66 -0.16 -5.83 -11.14
C ASP A 66 -1.58 -5.31 -10.91
N VAL A 67 -1.74 -4.32 -10.01
CA VAL A 67 -3.05 -3.70 -9.75
C VAL A 67 -3.48 -2.87 -10.96
N VAL A 68 -2.55 -2.11 -11.55
CA VAL A 68 -2.79 -1.33 -12.78
C VAL A 68 -3.15 -2.25 -13.94
N TYR A 69 -2.44 -3.37 -14.11
CA TYR A 69 -2.70 -4.36 -15.14
C TYR A 69 -4.05 -5.08 -14.94
N GLY A 70 -4.39 -5.44 -13.70
CA GLY A 70 -5.68 -6.02 -13.36
C GLY A 70 -6.84 -5.07 -13.69
N MET A 71 -6.72 -3.80 -13.31
CA MET A 71 -7.70 -2.76 -13.67
C MET A 71 -7.82 -2.57 -15.18
N ALA A 72 -6.70 -2.64 -15.91
CA ALA A 72 -6.71 -2.54 -17.37
C ALA A 72 -7.45 -3.73 -18.00
N VAL A 73 -7.25 -4.96 -17.53
CA VAL A 73 -7.98 -6.13 -18.02
C VAL A 73 -9.48 -6.00 -17.72
N HIS A 74 -9.84 -5.65 -16.49
CA HIS A 74 -11.22 -5.43 -16.10
C HIS A 74 -11.92 -4.37 -16.97
N TYR A 75 -11.20 -3.31 -17.36
CA TYR A 75 -11.73 -2.28 -18.26
C TYR A 75 -12.24 -2.84 -19.60
N TYR A 76 -11.57 -3.85 -20.15
CA TYR A 76 -11.94 -4.44 -21.45
C TYR A 76 -12.95 -5.58 -21.31
N ASP A 77 -12.93 -6.31 -20.18
CA ASP A 77 -13.87 -7.40 -19.92
C ASP A 77 -15.27 -6.87 -19.55
N GLU A 78 -15.37 -5.77 -18.80
CA GLU A 78 -16.65 -5.19 -18.41
C GLU A 78 -17.10 -4.08 -19.38
N ASP A 79 -18.24 -4.27 -20.02
CA ASP A 79 -18.81 -3.28 -20.96
C ASP A 79 -19.44 -2.06 -20.26
N ASP A 80 -19.85 -2.21 -18.98
CA ASP A 80 -20.58 -1.18 -18.21
C ASP A 80 -19.69 -0.29 -17.31
N ILE A 81 -18.36 -0.35 -17.45
CA ILE A 81 -17.47 0.50 -16.63
C ILE A 81 -17.69 1.98 -16.92
N LYS A 82 -18.09 2.69 -15.87
CA LYS A 82 -18.39 4.13 -15.91
C LYS A 82 -17.09 4.93 -15.77
N VAL A 83 -16.52 5.33 -16.89
CA VAL A 83 -15.34 6.23 -16.91
C VAL A 83 -15.79 7.63 -16.52
N ASN A 84 -15.65 7.99 -15.24
CA ASN A 84 -15.85 9.36 -14.82
C ASN A 84 -14.68 10.21 -15.34
N LYS A 85 -14.99 11.25 -16.13
CA LYS A 85 -13.98 12.18 -16.63
C LYS A 85 -13.22 12.80 -15.46
N LEU A 86 -11.89 12.72 -15.51
CA LEU A 86 -11.01 13.37 -14.56
C LEU A 86 -11.26 14.89 -14.60
N PRO A 87 -11.30 15.59 -13.46
CA PRO A 87 -11.49 17.04 -13.48
C PRO A 87 -10.33 17.73 -14.21
N SER A 88 -10.65 18.77 -14.99
CA SER A 88 -9.76 19.40 -15.98
C SER A 88 -8.47 20.01 -15.41
N ASN A 89 -8.37 20.13 -14.09
CA ASN A 89 -7.23 20.68 -13.36
C ASN A 89 -6.23 19.62 -12.88
N VAL A 90 -6.44 18.34 -13.18
CA VAL A 90 -5.55 17.26 -12.74
C VAL A 90 -4.41 17.07 -13.73
N ARG A 91 -3.20 17.43 -13.32
CA ARG A 91 -1.96 17.13 -14.06
C ARG A 91 -1.38 15.82 -13.55
N THR A 92 -1.59 14.73 -14.28
CA THR A 92 -1.02 13.42 -13.99
C THR A 92 0.47 13.38 -14.32
N SER A 93 1.30 13.17 -13.30
CA SER A 93 2.74 12.93 -13.47
C SER A 93 3.04 11.50 -13.05
N ALA A 94 3.31 10.65 -14.02
CA ALA A 94 3.66 9.26 -13.81
C ALA A 94 5.17 9.13 -13.62
N SER A 95 5.62 8.82 -12.40
CA SER A 95 7.02 8.47 -12.16
C SER A 95 7.17 6.95 -12.19
N THR A 96 7.56 6.40 -13.34
CA THR A 96 8.00 5.00 -13.48
C THR A 96 9.42 4.86 -12.94
N THR A 97 9.58 5.03 -11.63
CA THR A 97 10.82 4.61 -10.96
C THR A 97 10.55 3.27 -10.29
N THR A 98 11.26 2.24 -10.77
CA THR A 98 11.41 0.92 -10.16
C THR A 98 11.84 0.99 -8.69
N PRO A 99 11.82 -0.16 -7.99
CA PRO A 99 11.01 -0.41 -6.80
C PRO A 99 11.21 0.66 -5.74
N ALA A 100 10.14 1.00 -5.01
CA ALA A 100 10.15 1.76 -3.76
C ALA A 100 11.56 2.19 -3.37
N LYS A 101 12.03 3.31 -3.93
CA LYS A 101 13.16 4.00 -3.32
C LYS A 101 12.63 4.23 -1.91
N PRO A 102 13.21 3.61 -0.87
CA PRO A 102 12.71 3.79 0.47
C PRO A 102 12.64 5.30 0.62
N VAL A 103 11.42 5.79 0.84
CA VAL A 103 11.24 7.11 1.39
C VAL A 103 12.22 7.09 2.54
N LYS A 104 13.30 7.87 2.43
CA LYS A 104 14.14 8.18 3.56
C LYS A 104 13.23 9.02 4.46
N LEU A 105 12.26 8.36 5.10
CA LEU A 105 11.75 8.74 6.38
C LEU A 105 13.01 8.73 7.21
N THR A 106 13.46 9.93 7.52
CA THR A 106 14.58 10.24 8.39
C THR A 106 14.58 9.24 9.54
N GLU A 107 15.59 8.35 9.55
CA GLU A 107 15.78 7.28 10.56
C GLU A 107 15.78 7.84 11.99
N GLU A 108 15.97 9.14 12.14
CA GLU A 108 15.89 9.87 13.41
C GLU A 108 14.51 9.80 14.07
N ASP A 109 13.41 9.97 13.33
CA ASP A 109 12.08 10.11 13.94
C ASP A 109 11.51 8.76 14.38
N GLU A 110 11.76 7.69 13.61
CA GLU A 110 11.30 6.34 13.98
C GLU A 110 12.08 5.80 15.19
N LYS A 111 13.39 6.11 15.26
CA LYS A 111 14.22 5.69 16.40
C LYS A 111 13.85 6.43 17.67
N LYS A 112 13.54 7.73 17.58
CA LYS A 112 13.06 8.52 18.72
C LYS A 112 11.72 8.01 19.25
N ALA A 113 10.78 7.66 18.37
CA ALA A 113 9.49 7.10 18.78
C ALA A 113 9.65 5.73 19.48
N ARG A 114 10.55 4.86 18.97
CA ARG A 114 10.85 3.57 19.61
C ARG A 114 11.53 3.74 20.96
N GLU A 115 12.52 4.62 21.06
CA GLU A 115 13.24 4.88 22.31
C GLU A 115 12.33 5.50 23.38
N GLU A 116 11.43 6.41 23.02
CA GLU A 116 10.47 7.01 23.95
C GLU A 116 9.47 5.98 24.50
N ALA A 117 8.95 5.08 23.64
CA ALA A 117 8.06 4.00 24.05
C ALA A 117 8.76 3.03 25.02
N ILE A 118 10.02 2.66 24.73
CA ILE A 118 10.82 1.79 25.61
C ILE A 118 11.09 2.50 26.94
N LYS A 119 11.46 3.78 26.92
CA LYS A 119 11.76 4.56 28.12
C LYS A 119 10.52 4.67 29.03
N ARG A 120 9.36 5.01 28.48
CA ARG A 120 8.07 5.01 29.21
C ARG A 120 7.81 3.68 29.92
N LEU A 121 7.96 2.58 29.18
CA LEU A 121 7.73 1.24 29.73
C LEU A 121 8.72 0.91 30.85
N THR A 122 10.00 1.29 30.69
CA THR A 122 11.03 1.06 31.72
C THR A 122 10.79 1.88 32.99
N GLU A 123 10.36 3.14 32.86
CA GLU A 123 10.06 4.01 33.99
C GLU A 123 8.83 3.52 34.76
N GLU A 124 7.79 3.04 34.07
CA GLU A 124 6.61 2.43 34.69
C GLU A 124 6.96 1.17 35.48
N GLN A 125 7.77 0.27 34.91
CA GLN A 125 8.24 -0.92 35.64
C GLN A 125 9.13 -0.55 36.84
N TYR A 126 10.02 0.43 36.68
CA TYR A 126 10.90 0.86 37.76
C TYR A 126 10.13 1.55 38.90
N ALA A 127 9.07 2.30 38.58
CA ALA A 127 8.15 2.87 39.56
C ALA A 127 7.36 1.79 40.32
N MET A 128 6.93 0.73 39.63
CA MET A 128 6.31 -0.43 40.27
C MET A 128 7.27 -1.17 41.21
N LEU A 129 8.55 -1.31 40.84
CA LEU A 129 9.55 -1.98 41.66
C LEU A 129 10.03 -1.13 42.86
N LYS A 130 10.05 0.21 42.71
CA LYS A 130 10.36 1.14 43.81
C LYS A 130 9.22 1.31 44.82
N LYS A 131 7.98 0.96 44.45
CA LYS A 131 6.90 0.83 45.44
C LYS A 131 7.23 -0.38 46.31
N LYS A 132 7.74 -0.10 47.52
CA LYS A 132 8.05 -1.11 48.53
C LYS A 132 6.86 -2.07 48.68
N PRO A 133 7.04 -3.40 48.63
CA PRO A 133 6.03 -4.30 49.14
C PRO A 133 5.93 -4.05 50.65
N SER A 134 4.79 -3.53 51.10
CA SER A 134 4.46 -3.51 52.52
C SER A 134 4.34 -4.96 52.97
N ARG A 135 5.42 -5.49 53.55
CA ARG A 135 5.45 -6.82 54.13
C ARG A 135 4.57 -6.83 55.39
N SER A 136 3.35 -7.37 55.30
CA SER A 136 2.60 -8.08 56.37
C SER A 136 1.19 -8.41 55.82
N LYS A 137 0.64 -9.63 55.84
CA LYS A 137 0.80 -10.80 56.74
C LYS A 137 0.53 -12.14 56.00
N LYS A 138 1.41 -13.12 56.25
CA LYS A 138 1.19 -14.55 56.56
C LYS A 138 0.00 -15.29 55.89
N GLU A 139 0.31 -16.22 54.99
CA GLU A 139 -0.28 -17.57 55.01
C GLU A 139 0.73 -18.57 54.44
N VAL A 140 0.91 -19.67 55.16
CA VAL A 140 1.93 -20.70 54.97
C VAL A 140 1.40 -21.66 53.92
N THR A 141 1.98 -21.68 52.71
CA THR A 141 1.81 -22.82 51.81
C THR A 141 2.76 -23.92 52.25
N GLU A 142 2.16 -24.91 52.88
CA GLU A 142 2.69 -26.22 53.22
C GLU A 142 3.46 -26.81 52.03
N VAL A 143 4.74 -27.09 52.28
CA VAL A 143 5.62 -27.79 51.34
C VAL A 143 5.33 -29.27 51.50
N GLU A 144 4.37 -29.80 50.73
CA GLU A 144 4.19 -31.24 50.61
C GLU A 144 5.34 -31.79 49.75
N GLN A 145 6.37 -32.27 50.44
CA GLN A 145 7.48 -33.02 49.87
C GLN A 145 6.95 -34.30 49.22
N MET A 146 6.87 -34.32 47.89
CA MET A 146 6.78 -35.58 47.17
C MET A 146 8.15 -36.26 47.22
N SER A 147 8.28 -37.19 48.17
CA SER A 147 9.42 -38.10 48.31
C SER A 147 9.59 -38.95 47.04
N LEU A 148 10.82 -39.05 46.57
CA LEU A 148 11.23 -39.89 45.44
C LEU A 148 12.12 -41.02 45.96
N PHE A 149 11.53 -41.97 46.68
CA PHE A 149 12.11 -43.27 47.07
C PHE A 149 10.99 -44.29 47.31
#